data_AF-A0A931BDB2-F1
#
_entry.id   AF-A0A931BDB2-F1
#
_cell.length_a   1.000
_cell.length_b   1.000
_cell.length_c   1.000
_cell.angle_alpha   90.00
_cell.angle_beta   90.00
_cell.angle_gamma   90.00
#
_symmetry.space_group_name_H-M   'P 1'
#
loop_
_entity.id
_entity.type
_entity.pdbx_description
1 polymer ?
#
loop_
_entity_poly.entity_id
_entity_poly.type
_entity_poly.pdbx_seq_one_letter_code
_entity_poly.pdbx_strand_id
1 'polypeptide(L)'
;MRSGICPKCGSSEVHTMFGGIYRGQAPVIRISGLLSTRAESDDYVCTDCGYFEQYFVPGPALTKIARKWPLASEFNDDEDEDGIEDEVGDQEFAEPEDTPPDGFGMSWS
;
A
#
# COMPACT_ATOMS: atom_id res chain seq x y z
N MET A 1 14.77 -12.57 -7.42
CA MET A 1 15.25 -13.32 -6.24
C MET A 1 14.96 -14.82 -6.25
N ARG A 2 14.18 -15.35 -7.22
CA ARG A 2 13.82 -16.78 -7.32
C ARG A 2 15.01 -17.75 -7.46
N SER A 3 16.18 -17.27 -7.89
CA SER A 3 17.43 -18.03 -7.95
C SER A 3 18.17 -18.12 -6.60
N GLY A 4 17.64 -17.52 -5.53
CA GLY A 4 18.29 -17.42 -4.22
C GLY A 4 19.30 -16.29 -4.10
N ILE A 5 19.48 -15.47 -5.14
CA ILE A 5 20.40 -14.32 -5.15
C ILE A 5 19.62 -13.01 -5.27
N CYS A 6 19.99 -12.02 -4.46
CA CYS A 6 19.44 -10.67 -4.52
C CYS A 6 19.97 -9.92 -5.76
N PRO A 7 19.10 -9.44 -6.67
CA PRO A 7 19.54 -8.72 -7.87
C PRO A 7 20.07 -7.31 -7.55
N LYS A 8 19.74 -6.76 -6.36
CA LYS A 8 20.19 -5.42 -5.94
C LYS A 8 21.61 -5.43 -5.37
N CYS A 9 21.93 -6.36 -4.47
CA CYS A 9 23.23 -6.38 -3.77
C CYS A 9 24.08 -7.63 -4.03
N GLY A 10 23.55 -8.65 -4.72
CA GLY A 10 24.27 -9.90 -5.00
C GLY A 10 24.35 -10.90 -3.84
N SER A 11 23.77 -10.60 -2.67
CA SER A 11 23.76 -11.51 -1.52
C SER A 11 22.90 -12.76 -1.76
N SER A 12 23.25 -13.86 -1.10
CA SER A 12 22.45 -15.09 -1.00
C SER A 12 21.53 -15.14 0.22
N GLU A 13 21.57 -14.13 1.11
CA GLU A 13 20.69 -14.01 2.28
C GLU A 13 19.29 -13.56 1.83
N VAL A 14 18.60 -14.48 1.19
CA VAL A 14 17.27 -14.31 0.59
C VAL A 14 16.30 -15.30 1.21
N HIS A 15 15.24 -14.79 1.82
CA HIS A 15 14.18 -15.56 2.43
C HIS A 15 12.90 -15.48 1.59
N THR A 16 12.09 -16.54 1.65
CA THR A 16 10.86 -16.66 0.87
C THR A 16 9.67 -17.01 1.76
N MET A 17 8.49 -16.50 1.42
CA MET A 17 7.21 -16.90 2.00
C MET A 17 6.25 -17.26 0.87
N PHE A 18 5.98 -18.55 0.71
CA PHE A 18 5.01 -19.06 -0.26
C PHE A 18 3.59 -18.74 0.22
N GLY A 19 2.74 -18.24 -0.68
CA GLY A 19 1.41 -17.75 -0.35
C GLY A 19 1.38 -16.32 0.22
N GLY A 20 2.52 -15.64 0.24
CA GLY A 20 2.66 -14.23 0.59
C GLY A 20 2.71 -13.92 2.08
N ILE A 21 3.16 -12.70 2.41
CA ILE A 21 3.31 -12.20 3.79
C ILE A 21 1.99 -11.77 4.45
N TYR A 22 0.93 -11.63 3.66
CA TYR A 22 -0.38 -11.20 4.16
C TYR A 22 -1.13 -12.37 4.81
N ARG A 23 -1.17 -12.37 6.15
CA ARG A 23 -1.83 -13.43 6.92
C ARG A 23 -3.30 -13.60 6.54
N GLY A 24 -3.66 -14.80 6.09
CA GLY A 24 -5.05 -15.22 5.88
C GLY A 24 -5.76 -14.58 4.70
N GLN A 25 -5.09 -13.75 3.90
CA GLN A 25 -5.68 -13.08 2.75
C GLN A 25 -4.68 -13.02 1.60
N ALA A 26 -4.97 -13.77 0.52
CA ALA A 26 -4.29 -13.57 -0.76
C ALA A 26 -4.47 -12.11 -1.21
N PRO A 27 -3.43 -11.47 -1.78
CA PRO A 27 -3.51 -10.09 -2.24
C PRO A 27 -4.68 -9.92 -3.22
N VAL A 28 -5.41 -8.82 -3.03
CA VAL A 28 -6.54 -8.42 -3.87
C VAL A 28 -6.00 -7.46 -4.92
N ILE A 29 -6.00 -7.90 -6.18
CA ILE A 29 -5.56 -7.10 -7.32
C ILE A 29 -6.78 -6.36 -7.87
N ARG A 30 -6.68 -5.03 -7.96
CA ARG A 30 -7.69 -4.21 -8.66
C ARG A 30 -7.49 -4.32 -10.16
N ILE A 31 -8.46 -4.86 -10.87
CA ILE A 31 -8.38 -5.07 -12.32
C ILE A 31 -8.84 -3.83 -13.08
N SER A 32 -10.01 -3.27 -12.73
CA SER A 32 -10.59 -2.08 -13.36
C SER A 32 -11.77 -1.57 -12.53
N GLY A 33 -11.77 -0.29 -12.13
CA GLY A 33 -12.85 0.29 -11.32
C GLY A 33 -13.17 -0.56 -10.07
N LEU A 34 -14.40 -1.07 -9.97
CA LEU A 34 -14.88 -1.92 -8.88
C LEU A 34 -14.51 -3.41 -9.01
N LEU A 35 -13.96 -3.84 -10.16
CA LEU A 35 -13.59 -5.23 -10.39
C LEU A 35 -12.25 -5.54 -9.71
N SER A 36 -12.28 -6.50 -8.78
CA SER A 36 -11.09 -7.06 -8.15
C SER A 36 -10.99 -8.57 -8.36
N THR A 37 -9.79 -9.10 -8.24
CA THR A 37 -9.54 -10.54 -8.24
C THR A 37 -8.52 -10.85 -7.17
N ARG A 38 -8.65 -12.02 -6.54
CA ARG A 38 -7.60 -12.55 -5.67
C ARG A 38 -6.55 -13.25 -6.53
N ALA A 39 -5.30 -13.16 -6.12
CA ALA A 39 -4.19 -13.90 -6.68
C ALA A 39 -3.28 -14.36 -5.55
N GLU A 40 -2.79 -15.59 -5.64
CA GLU A 40 -1.71 -16.04 -4.77
C GLU A 40 -0.40 -15.38 -5.20
N SER A 41 0.49 -15.14 -4.24
CA SER A 41 1.81 -14.58 -4.49
C SER A 41 2.89 -15.30 -3.70
N ASP A 42 4.12 -15.22 -4.23
CA ASP A 42 5.33 -15.62 -3.55
C ASP A 42 6.15 -14.37 -3.25
N ASP A 43 6.58 -14.24 -2.00
CA ASP A 43 7.25 -13.06 -1.50
C ASP A 43 8.71 -13.40 -1.16
N TYR A 44 9.63 -12.55 -1.58
CA TYR A 44 11.07 -12.73 -1.39
C TYR A 44 11.66 -11.48 -0.73
N VAL A 45 12.41 -11.66 0.35
CA VAL A 45 13.06 -10.57 1.12
C VAL A 45 14.55 -10.86 1.24
N CYS A 46 15.40 -9.89 0.91
CA CYS A 46 16.83 -9.94 1.17
C CYS A 46 17.09 -9.32 2.55
N THR A 47 17.62 -10.10 3.48
CA THR A 47 17.88 -9.64 4.86
C THR A 47 19.14 -8.78 4.98
N ASP A 48 20.04 -8.81 4.00
CA ASP A 48 21.24 -7.97 3.99
C ASP A 48 20.97 -6.52 3.55
N CYS A 49 20.15 -6.32 2.52
CA CYS A 49 19.93 -4.99 1.93
C CYS A 49 18.47 -4.51 1.98
N GLY A 50 17.56 -5.32 2.52
CA GLY A 50 16.13 -5.01 2.64
C GLY A 50 15.36 -5.04 1.32
N TYR A 51 15.96 -5.47 0.21
CA TYR A 51 15.27 -5.53 -1.08
C TYR A 51 14.17 -6.59 -1.07
N PHE A 52 12.99 -6.20 -1.57
CA PHE A 52 11.77 -7.00 -1.54
C PHE A 52 11.21 -7.16 -2.95
N GLU A 53 10.83 -8.38 -3.30
CA GLU A 53 10.11 -8.69 -4.53
C GLU A 53 8.91 -9.57 -4.21
N GLN A 54 7.76 -9.23 -4.77
CA GLN A 54 6.55 -10.05 -4.75
C GLN A 54 6.21 -10.49 -6.16
N TYR A 55 5.90 -11.77 -6.32
CA TYR A 55 5.49 -12.32 -7.60
C TYR A 55 4.14 -13.01 -7.48
N PHE A 56 3.20 -12.66 -8.35
CA PHE A 56 1.95 -13.41 -8.45
C PHE A 56 2.17 -14.79 -9.08
N VAL A 57 1.54 -15.81 -8.50
CA VAL A 57 1.54 -17.17 -9.04
C VAL A 57 0.77 -17.18 -10.37
N PRO A 58 1.26 -17.86 -11.41
CA PRO A 58 0.56 -17.97 -12.68
C PRO A 58 -0.88 -18.45 -12.52
N GLY A 59 -1.83 -17.71 -13.09
CA GLY A 59 -3.25 -18.02 -12.94
C GLY A 59 -4.16 -17.04 -13.68
N PRO A 60 -5.49 -17.17 -13.53
CA PRO A 60 -6.48 -16.37 -14.27
C PRO A 60 -6.42 -14.88 -13.93
N ALA A 61 -5.87 -14.52 -12.77
CA ALA A 61 -5.64 -13.13 -12.39
C ALA A 61 -4.66 -12.43 -13.35
N LEU A 62 -3.55 -13.08 -13.72
CA LEU A 62 -2.58 -12.51 -14.67
C LEU A 62 -3.18 -12.33 -16.07
N THR A 63 -4.03 -13.26 -16.53
CA THR A 63 -4.75 -13.10 -17.79
C THR A 63 -5.70 -11.90 -17.77
N LYS A 64 -6.37 -11.64 -16.64
CA LYS A 64 -7.25 -10.48 -16.49
C LYS A 64 -6.44 -9.17 -16.48
N ILE A 65 -5.30 -9.15 -15.79
CA ILE A 65 -4.37 -8.02 -15.75
C ILE A 65 -3.87 -7.72 -17.16
N ALA A 66 -3.29 -8.70 -17.85
CA ALA A 66 -2.73 -8.49 -19.19
C ALA A 66 -3.75 -7.98 -20.23
N ARG A 67 -5.05 -8.19 -20.00
CA ARG A 67 -6.12 -7.70 -20.88
C ARG A 67 -6.65 -6.31 -20.53
N LYS A 68 -6.37 -5.81 -19.33
CA LYS A 68 -7.01 -4.62 -18.76
C LYS A 68 -6.02 -3.54 -18.38
N TRP A 69 -4.87 -3.95 -17.88
CA TRP A 69 -3.80 -3.04 -17.57
C TRP A 69 -3.01 -2.74 -18.84
N PRO A 70 -2.64 -1.47 -19.04
CA PRO A 70 -1.76 -1.06 -20.11
C PRO A 70 -0.36 -1.62 -19.89
N LEU A 71 0.43 -1.76 -20.97
CA LEU A 71 1.83 -2.15 -20.82
C LEU A 71 2.60 -1.02 -20.15
N ALA A 72 3.48 -1.38 -19.23
CA ALA A 72 4.33 -0.40 -18.55
C ALA A 72 5.23 0.39 -19.52
N SER A 73 5.54 -0.16 -20.70
CA SER A 73 6.28 0.53 -21.76
C SER A 73 5.47 1.55 -22.54
N GLU A 74 4.14 1.48 -22.45
CA GLU A 74 3.20 2.36 -23.17
C GLU A 74 2.64 3.47 -22.27
N PHE A 75 2.95 3.43 -20.97
CA PHE A 75 2.56 4.44 -20.00
C PHE A 75 3.58 5.60 -20.01
N ASN A 76 3.18 6.72 -20.59
CA ASN A 76 3.87 8.01 -20.43
C ASN A 76 3.02 8.85 -19.48
N ASP A 77 3.55 9.18 -18.30
CA ASP A 77 2.91 10.01 -17.26
C ASP A 77 2.92 11.51 -17.64
N ASP A 78 2.50 11.84 -18.86
CA ASP A 78 2.22 13.21 -19.24
C ASP A 78 0.71 13.40 -19.18
N GLU A 79 0.26 14.32 -18.30
CA GLU A 79 -1.11 14.83 -18.10
C GLU A 79 -1.95 14.16 -16.99
N ASP A 80 -1.96 14.81 -15.81
CA ASP A 80 -3.16 15.21 -15.05
C ASP A 80 -2.73 16.19 -13.93
N GLU A 81 -2.21 17.36 -14.34
CA GLU A 81 -2.17 18.56 -13.49
C GLU A 81 -3.53 19.27 -13.62
N ASP A 82 -4.62 18.54 -13.32
CA ASP A 82 -5.95 19.14 -13.22
C ASP A 82 -6.07 19.78 -11.84
N GLY A 83 -5.97 21.11 -11.83
CA GLY A 83 -6.02 21.96 -10.65
C GLY A 83 -7.21 21.67 -9.75
N ILE A 84 -6.91 21.22 -8.54
CA ILE A 84 -7.80 21.39 -7.39
C ILE A 84 -7.49 22.77 -6.82
N GLU A 85 -8.13 23.79 -7.40
CA GLU A 85 -8.37 25.04 -6.67
C GLU A 85 -9.50 24.76 -5.67
N ASP A 86 -9.18 24.10 -4.56
CA ASP A 86 -10.09 24.08 -3.42
C ASP A 86 -10.01 25.47 -2.77
N GLU A 87 -11.01 26.29 -3.07
CA GLU A 87 -11.30 27.54 -2.38
C GLU A 87 -11.24 27.30 -0.87
N VAL A 88 -10.22 27.88 -0.23
CA VAL A 88 -10.12 27.95 1.23
C VAL A 88 -11.24 28.88 1.69
N GLY A 89 -12.41 28.31 1.94
CA GLY A 89 -13.48 29.00 2.66
C GLY A 89 -12.99 29.30 4.07
N ASP A 90 -12.88 30.58 4.40
CA ASP A 90 -12.58 31.08 5.73
C ASP A 90 -13.60 30.52 6.74
N GLN A 91 -13.28 29.41 7.38
CA GLN A 91 -13.98 28.98 8.59
C GLN A 91 -13.36 29.71 9.77
N GLU A 92 -14.06 30.77 10.18
CA GLU A 92 -13.93 31.43 11.48
C GLU A 92 -13.86 30.36 12.59
N PHE A 93 -12.66 30.10 13.08
CA PHE A 93 -12.42 29.25 14.24
C PHE A 93 -12.93 30.03 15.46
N ALA A 94 -14.12 29.70 15.94
CA ALA A 94 -14.59 30.19 17.23
C ALA A 94 -13.63 29.68 18.32
N GLU A 95 -13.00 30.61 19.03
CA GLU A 95 -12.10 30.32 20.13
C GLU A 95 -12.84 29.53 21.23
N PRO A 96 -12.29 28.42 21.75
CA PRO A 96 -12.89 27.77 22.90
C PRO A 96 -12.72 28.66 24.13
N GLU A 97 -13.84 29.08 24.71
CA GLU A 97 -13.86 29.87 25.93
C GLU A 97 -13.29 29.03 27.10
N ASP A 98 -12.04 29.34 27.47
CA ASP A 98 -11.39 28.86 28.69
C ASP A 98 -12.20 29.32 29.91
N THR A 99 -13.14 28.49 30.35
CA THR A 99 -13.76 28.63 31.67
C THR A 99 -13.44 27.39 32.51
N PRO A 100 -12.53 27.49 33.51
CA PRO A 100 -12.36 26.40 34.46
C PRO A 100 -13.63 26.29 35.31
N PRO A 101 -14.21 25.09 35.52
CA PRO A 101 -15.22 24.95 36.55
C PRO A 101 -14.53 25.09 37.91
N ASP A 102 -14.87 26.18 38.58
CA ASP A 102 -14.56 26.47 39.96
C ASP A 102 -14.86 25.26 40.86
N GLY A 103 -13.86 24.93 41.68
CA GLY A 103 -13.96 24.29 43.00
C GLY A 103 -15.09 23.31 43.26
N PHE A 104 -14.76 22.01 43.25
CA PHE A 104 -15.34 21.09 44.23
C PHE A 104 -14.25 20.18 44.81
N GLY A 105 -13.82 20.51 46.02
CA GLY A 105 -12.95 19.67 46.82
C GLY A 105 -13.71 18.43 47.31
N MET A 106 -13.10 17.27 47.17
CA MET A 106 -13.53 16.04 47.82
C MET A 106 -12.31 15.39 48.47
N SER A 107 -12.28 15.48 49.79
CA SER A 107 -11.35 14.77 50.67
C SER A 107 -11.57 13.26 50.55
N TRP A 108 -10.50 12.48 50.47
CA TRP A 108 -10.56 11.05 50.64
C TRP A 108 -9.82 10.75 51.95
N SER A 109 -10.56 10.28 52.95
CA SER A 109 -10.06 9.62 54.16
C SER A 109 -10.34 8.13 54.06
#